data_AF-A0A5E6N4P1-F1
#
_entry.id   AF-A0A5E6N4P1-F1
#
_cell.length_a   1.000
_cell.length_b   1.000
_cell.length_c   1.000
_cell.angle_alpha   90.00
_cell.angle_beta   90.00
_cell.angle_gamma   90.00
#
_symmetry.space_group_name_H-M   'P 1'
#
loop_
_entity.id
_entity.type
_entity.pdbx_description
1 polymer ?
#
loop_
_entity_poly.entity_id
_entity_poly.type
_entity_poly.pdbx_seq_one_letter_code
_entity_poly.pdbx_strand_id
1 'polypeptide(L)' 'MKTAYLTHIEQRAKDNLPPLVLNAQQTKSVVENLINGNDDDFYLDLLTHRIPLGWTRLLM' A
#
# COMPACT_ATOMS: atom_id res chain seq x y z
N MET A 1 2.78 8.60 -4.05
CA MET A 1 2.61 7.29 -3.36
C MET A 1 2.50 6.16 -4.39
N LYS A 2 1.52 6.17 -5.30
CA LYS A 2 1.29 5.15 -6.34
C LYS A 2 2.56 4.71 -7.09
N THR A 3 3.32 5.64 -7.67
CA THR A 3 4.55 5.32 -8.41
C THR A 3 5.57 4.58 -7.54
N ALA A 4 5.79 5.05 -6.30
CA ALA A 4 6.72 4.40 -5.38
C ALA A 4 6.26 2.99 -4.98
N TYR A 5 4.95 2.77 -4.84
CA TYR A 5 4.38 1.44 -4.59
C TYR A 5 4.59 0.50 -5.77
N LEU A 6 4.34 0.96 -7.00
CA LEU A 6 4.56 0.17 -8.22
C LEU A 6 6.05 -0.17 -8.41
N THR A 7 6.96 0.78 -8.19
CA THR A 7 8.41 0.53 -8.21
C THR A 7 8.82 -0.52 -7.17
N HIS A 8 8.23 -0.50 -5.97
CA HIS A 8 8.48 -1.52 -4.96
C HIS A 8 8.00 -2.90 -5.39
N ILE A 9 6.83 -3.00 -6.04
CA ILE A 9 6.34 -4.27 -6.62
C ILE A 9 7.33 -4.80 -7.65
N GLU A 10 7.78 -3.95 -8.57
CA GLU A 10 8.74 -4.35 -9.61
C GLU A 10 10.06 -4.84 -9.01
N GLN A 11 10.56 -4.19 -7.97
CA GLN A 11 11.76 -4.63 -7.25
C GLN A 11 11.56 -6.00 -6.60
N ARG A 12 10.44 -6.19 -5.88
CA ARG A 12 10.12 -7.47 -5.22
C ARG A 12 9.89 -8.59 -6.23
N ALA A 13 9.27 -8.28 -7.38
CA ALA A 13 9.04 -9.22 -8.46
C ALA A 13 10.34 -9.77 -9.06
N LYS A 14 11.41 -8.95 -9.16
CA LYS A 14 12.74 -9.42 -9.59
C LYS A 14 13.30 -10.50 -8.67
N ASP A 15 12.99 -10.41 -7.39
CA ASP A 15 13.41 -11.37 -6.38
C ASP A 15 12.40 -12.51 -6.17
N ASN A 16 11.35 -12.60 -7.01
CA ASN A 16 10.21 -13.51 -6.86
C ASN A 16 9.52 -13.41 -5.48
N LEU A 17 9.56 -12.22 -4.88
CA LEU A 17 8.92 -11.93 -3.61
C LEU A 17 7.54 -11.29 -3.85
N PRO A 18 6.54 -11.55 -2.97
CA PRO A 18 5.24 -10.86 -3.03
C PRO A 18 5.43 -9.34 -2.77
N PRO A 19 4.42 -8.46 -2.85
CA PRO A 19 4.52 -7.05 -2.40
C PRO A 19 4.47 -6.92 -0.87
N LEU A 20 5.12 -5.93 -0.25
CA LEU A 20 4.98 -5.71 1.21
C LEU A 20 3.62 -5.07 1.53
N VAL A 21 3.12 -5.34 2.74
CA VAL A 21 1.96 -4.62 3.29
C VAL A 21 2.29 -3.14 3.50
N LEU A 22 1.27 -2.29 3.48
CA LEU A 22 1.45 -0.87 3.68
C LEU A 22 1.75 -0.55 5.15
N ASN A 23 2.72 0.34 5.37
CA ASN A 23 2.97 0.90 6.69
C ASN A 23 2.01 2.06 6.99
N ALA A 24 2.02 2.55 8.23
CA ALA A 24 1.11 3.61 8.68
C ALA A 24 1.18 4.89 7.83
N GLN A 25 2.38 5.28 7.37
CA GLN A 25 2.57 6.47 6.55
C GLN A 25 1.99 6.28 5.15
N GLN A 26 2.18 5.10 4.56
CA GLN A 26 1.61 4.74 3.26
C GLN A 26 0.09 4.66 3.32
N THR A 27 -0.46 4.03 4.37
CA THR A 27 -1.91 3.94 4.61
C THR A 27 -2.54 5.32 4.74
N LYS A 28 -1.90 6.26 5.45
CA LYS A 28 -2.36 7.64 5.52
C LYS A 28 -2.46 8.28 4.12
N SER A 29 -1.43 8.11 3.30
CA SER A 29 -1.44 8.62 1.93
C SER A 29 -2.49 7.97 1.04
N VAL A 30 -2.85 6.68 1.24
CA VAL A 30 -3.95 6.03 0.52
C VAL A 30 -5.28 6.72 0.82
N VAL A 31 -5.56 6.97 2.11
CA VAL A 31 -6.80 7.64 2.53
C VAL A 31 -6.88 9.07 1.98
N GLU A 32 -5.77 9.82 2.01
CA GLU A 32 -5.70 11.16 1.43
C GLU A 32 -5.99 11.16 -0.09
N ASN A 33 -5.51 10.16 -0.84
CA ASN A 33 -5.79 10.08 -2.28
C ASN A 33 -7.25 9.70 -2.57
N LEU A 34 -7.86 8.82 -1.75
CA LEU A 34 -9.28 8.50 -1.86
C LEU A 34 -10.18 9.72 -1.59
N ILE A 35 -9.83 10.54 -0.60
CA ILE A 35 -10.58 11.77 -0.30
C ILE A 35 -10.51 12.76 -1.46
N ASN A 36 -9.37 12.82 -2.16
CA ASN A 36 -9.15 13.73 -3.28
C ASN A 36 -9.73 13.22 -4.61
N GLY A 37 -10.30 12.01 -4.65
CA GLY A 37 -10.91 11.42 -5.86
C GLY A 37 -9.91 11.04 -6.96
N ASN A 38 -8.68 10.67 -6.58
CA ASN A 38 -7.63 10.31 -7.53
C ASN A 38 -7.47 8.79 -7.58
N ASP A 39 -7.71 8.16 -8.73
CA ASP A 39 -7.52 6.71 -8.94
C ASP A 39 -8.21 5.83 -7.88
N ASP A 40 -9.48 6.11 -7.59
CA ASP A 40 -10.21 5.53 -6.45
C ASP A 40 -10.19 4.01 -6.41
N ASP A 41 -10.37 3.32 -7.54
CA ASP A 41 -10.33 1.86 -7.61
C ASP A 41 -8.98 1.28 -7.15
N PHE A 42 -7.88 1.92 -7.53
CA PHE A 42 -6.54 1.49 -7.14
C PHE A 42 -6.33 1.66 -5.64
N TYR A 43 -6.68 2.83 -5.09
CA TYR A 43 -6.48 3.09 -3.66
C TYR A 43 -7.46 2.30 -2.80
N LEU A 44 -8.66 2.00 -3.29
CA LEU A 44 -9.63 1.15 -2.63
C LEU A 44 -9.14 -0.31 -2.56
N ASP A 45 -8.53 -0.82 -3.63
CA ASP A 45 -7.90 -2.15 -3.62
C ASP A 45 -6.76 -2.23 -2.58
N LEU A 46 -5.91 -1.20 -2.53
CA LEU A 46 -4.85 -1.11 -1.51
C LEU A 46 -5.41 -1.08 -0.08
N LEU A 47 -6.48 -0.32 0.14
CA LEU A 47 -7.14 -0.22 1.45
C LEU A 47 -7.71 -1.59 1.87
N THR A 48 -8.28 -2.34 0.93
CA THR A 48 -8.99 -3.59 1.18
C THR A 48 -8.04 -4.77 1.38
N HIS A 49 -6.92 -4.82 0.64
CA HIS A 49 -6.08 -6.02 0.56
C HIS A 49 -4.63 -5.85 1.06
N ARG A 50 -4.19 -4.64 1.37
CA ARG A 50 -2.77 -4.36 1.68
C ARG A 50 -2.53 -3.65 3.01
N ILE A 51 -3.59 -3.33 3.76
CA ILE A 51 -3.45 -2.82 5.12
C ILE A 51 -3.37 -3.99 6.08
N PRO A 52 -2.30 -4.07 6.90
CA PRO A 52 -2.20 -5.12 7.90
C PRO A 52 -3.26 -4.93 8.99
N LEU A 53 -3.79 -6.03 9.51
CA LEU A 53 -4.73 -6.01 10.63
C LEU A 53 -4.05 -5.37 11.86
N GLY A 54 -4.82 -4.67 12.68
CA GLY A 54 -4.32 -3.74 13.73
C GLY A 54 -3.30 -4.30 14.73
N TRP A 55 -3.11 -5.61 14.80
CA TRP A 55 -2.16 -6.30 15.68
C TRP A 55 -0.74 -6.40 15.09
N THR A 56 -0.57 -6.22 13.76
CA THR A 56 0.72 -6.30 13.09
C THR A 56 1.59 -5.05 13.30
N ARG A 57 1.07 -3.99 13.93
CA ARG A 57 1.78 -2.71 14.16
C ARG A 57 2.84 -2.76 15.27
N LEU A 58 3.02 -3.87 15.99
CA LEU A 58 3.94 -3.97 17.14
C LEU A 58 5.26 -4.73 16.89
N LEU A 59 5.55 -5.19 15.67
CA LEU A 59 6.74 -6.03 15.40
C LEU A 59 7.75 -5.43 14.41
N MET A 60 7.86 -4.11 14.31
CA MET A 60 8.96 -3.46 13.57
C MET A 60 9.56 -2.31 14.36
#